data_AF-A0A1Q9NK61-F1
#
_entry.id   AF-A0A1Q9NK61-F1
#
_cell.length_a   1.000
_cell.length_b   1.000
_cell.length_c   1.000
_cell.angle_alpha   90.00
_cell.angle_beta   90.00
_cell.angle_gamma   90.00
#
_symmetry.space_group_name_H-M   'P 1'
#
loop_
_entity.id
_entity.type
_entity.pdbx_description
1 polymer ?
#
loop_
_entity_poly.entity_id
_entity_poly.type
_entity_poly.pdbx_seq_one_letter_code
_entity_poly.pdbx_strand_id
1 'polypeptide(L)'
;MMSLLVHPRHSVQLLQYVTRRFNGIIGFNLIKVKTNSVKINFPLHQNSNESVMAILFTKLATSFKIINVRYLGKNEKHRHVQVKFNQDEDFFQIKISGSLYVPTSKFLKLYNLILWYYIRYITGQKPSMSEKGRTLSELWKSEGKQIIKEINALPRKMNVSYNSHPCNICGESTLRSNLWKFKSKRLSSGIEIETFVCEKHLDKLI
;
A
#
# COMPACT_ATOMS: atom_id res chain seq x y z
N MET A 1 -10.26 -9.91 -12.87
CA MET A 1 -8.96 -9.25 -12.61
C MET A 1 -8.41 -9.77 -11.28
N MET A 2 -7.46 -10.70 -11.29
CA MET A 2 -6.86 -11.26 -10.07
C MET A 2 -5.96 -10.21 -9.41
N SER A 3 -6.16 -9.93 -8.11
CA SER A 3 -5.27 -9.02 -7.39
C SER A 3 -3.99 -9.72 -7.01
N LEU A 4 -2.84 -9.17 -7.40
CA LEU A 4 -1.55 -9.56 -6.85
C LEU A 4 -1.57 -9.28 -5.33
N LEU A 5 -1.51 -10.34 -4.53
CA LEU A 5 -1.12 -10.26 -3.13
C LEU A 5 0.40 -10.22 -3.12
N VAL A 6 0.91 -9.00 -3.09
CA VAL A 6 2.35 -8.75 -3.13
C VAL A 6 2.90 -8.92 -1.71
N HIS A 7 3.98 -9.69 -1.53
CA HIS A 7 4.69 -9.83 -0.25
C HIS A 7 4.89 -8.45 0.44
N PRO A 8 4.81 -8.30 1.78
CA PRO A 8 4.83 -7.01 2.48
C PRO A 8 5.88 -6.02 1.99
N ARG A 9 7.12 -6.50 1.77
CA ARG A 9 8.23 -5.66 1.30
C ARG A 9 7.97 -5.09 -0.10
N HIS A 10 7.43 -5.88 -1.01
CA HIS A 10 7.08 -5.44 -2.35
C HIS A 10 5.77 -4.63 -2.38
N SER A 11 4.83 -4.91 -1.45
CA SER A 11 3.61 -4.12 -1.26
C SER A 11 3.94 -2.69 -0.82
N VAL A 12 4.90 -2.53 0.09
CA VAL A 12 5.39 -1.23 0.52
C VAL A 12 6.09 -0.49 -0.61
N GLN A 13 6.97 -1.16 -1.37
CA GLN A 13 7.67 -0.54 -2.52
C GLN A 13 6.68 -0.06 -3.59
N LEU A 14 5.68 -0.87 -3.90
CA LEU A 14 4.63 -0.49 -4.84
C LEU A 14 3.78 0.66 -4.29
N LEU A 15 3.41 0.61 -3.02
CA LEU A 15 2.67 1.69 -2.37
C LEU A 15 3.48 3.01 -2.38
N GLN A 16 4.79 2.96 -2.11
CA GLN A 16 5.71 4.09 -2.22
C GLN A 16 5.81 4.61 -3.66
N TYR A 17 5.86 3.73 -4.66
CA TYR A 17 5.84 4.13 -6.07
C TYR A 17 4.57 4.91 -6.42
N VAL A 18 3.41 4.35 -6.10
CA VAL A 18 2.11 5.00 -6.34
C VAL A 18 1.99 6.31 -5.56
N THR A 19 2.49 6.36 -4.31
CA THR A 19 2.54 7.59 -3.50
C THR A 19 3.34 8.69 -4.19
N ARG A 20 4.51 8.37 -4.76
CA ARG A 20 5.35 9.37 -5.43
C ARG A 20 4.64 10.00 -6.63
N ARG A 21 4.00 9.17 -7.46
CA ARG A 21 3.23 9.65 -8.62
C ARG A 21 2.05 10.51 -8.17
N PHE A 22 1.34 10.08 -7.12
CA PHE A 22 0.23 10.83 -6.54
C PHE A 22 0.65 12.20 -5.98
N ASN A 23 1.68 12.24 -5.14
CA ASN A 23 2.21 13.48 -4.59
C ASN A 23 2.73 14.41 -5.69
N GLY A 24 3.30 13.86 -6.77
CA GLY A 24 3.72 14.61 -7.94
C GLY A 24 2.57 15.39 -8.60
N ILE A 25 1.41 14.76 -8.78
CA ILE A 25 0.20 15.42 -9.32
C ILE A 25 -0.32 16.50 -8.38
N ILE A 26 -0.28 16.20 -7.09
CA ILE A 26 -0.77 17.08 -6.05
C ILE A 26 0.15 18.31 -5.86
N GLY A 27 1.43 18.19 -6.22
CA GLY A 27 2.43 19.25 -6.09
C GLY A 27 2.99 19.40 -4.67
N PHE A 28 2.63 18.52 -3.72
CA PHE A 28 3.19 18.48 -2.38
C PHE A 28 3.15 17.07 -1.77
N ASN A 29 3.92 16.85 -0.71
CA ASN A 29 4.04 15.57 -0.02
C ASN A 29 2.85 15.28 0.92
N LEU A 30 1.67 15.07 0.34
CA LEU A 30 0.44 14.73 1.06
C LEU A 30 0.54 13.38 1.76
N ILE A 31 1.09 12.36 1.09
CA ILE A 31 1.20 11.00 1.62
C ILE A 31 2.66 10.62 1.81
N LYS A 32 3.00 10.03 2.95
CA LYS A 32 4.34 9.50 3.25
C LYS A 32 4.24 8.04 3.68
N VAL A 33 4.95 7.17 2.97
CA VAL A 33 4.93 5.71 3.20
C VAL A 33 6.28 5.24 3.72
N LYS A 34 6.27 4.63 4.89
CA LYS A 34 7.38 3.89 5.50
C LYS A 34 7.01 2.40 5.60
N THR A 35 8.00 1.57 5.86
CA THR A 35 7.88 0.10 5.94
C THR A 35 6.63 -0.39 6.68
N ASN A 36 6.30 0.21 7.82
CA ASN A 36 5.18 -0.22 8.66
C ASN A 36 4.15 0.89 8.93
N SER A 37 4.19 1.99 8.16
CA SER A 37 3.24 3.10 8.38
C SER A 37 3.03 3.98 7.15
N VAL A 38 1.79 4.40 6.93
CA VAL A 38 1.42 5.50 6.03
C VAL A 38 1.00 6.70 6.87
N LYS A 39 1.49 7.88 6.51
CA LYS A 39 1.02 9.16 7.05
C LYS A 39 0.39 9.96 5.93
N ILE A 40 -0.76 10.57 6.20
CA ILE A 40 -1.43 11.50 5.29
C ILE A 40 -1.53 12.82 6.02
N ASN A 41 -0.85 13.85 5.50
CA ASN A 41 -0.70 15.15 6.15
C ASN A 41 -1.41 16.23 5.34
N PHE A 42 -2.47 16.79 5.91
CA PHE A 42 -3.19 17.91 5.34
C PHE A 42 -2.71 19.19 6.05
N PRO A 43 -2.10 20.14 5.33
CA PRO A 43 -1.66 21.39 5.93
C PRO A 43 -2.86 22.16 6.46
N LEU A 44 -2.73 22.72 7.67
CA LEU A 44 -3.75 23.60 8.22
C LEU A 44 -3.89 24.85 7.32
N HIS A 45 -5.13 25.18 6.97
CA HIS A 45 -5.49 26.36 6.19
C HIS A 45 -6.50 27.18 6.99
N GLN A 46 -6.54 28.50 6.81
CA GLN A 46 -7.50 29.37 7.53
C GLN A 46 -8.97 28.92 7.36
N ASN A 47 -9.30 28.22 6.26
CA ASN A 47 -10.61 27.65 5.98
C ASN A 47 -10.65 26.11 6.12
N SER A 48 -9.76 25.52 6.92
CA SER A 48 -9.64 24.07 7.04
C SER A 48 -10.92 23.44 7.56
N ASN A 49 -11.49 22.55 6.77
CA ASN A 49 -12.74 21.89 7.13
C ASN A 49 -12.46 20.60 7.91
N GLU A 50 -12.40 20.71 9.24
CA GLU A 50 -12.14 19.59 10.15
C GLU A 50 -13.14 18.43 9.95
N SER A 51 -14.40 18.76 9.63
CA SER A 51 -15.44 17.74 9.40
C SER A 51 -15.13 16.86 8.18
N VAL A 52 -14.54 17.43 7.13
CA VAL A 52 -14.10 16.67 5.94
C VAL A 52 -13.01 15.67 6.32
N MET A 53 -12.11 16.06 7.21
CA MET A 53 -11.02 15.21 7.71
C MET A 53 -11.52 14.07 8.59
N ALA A 54 -12.46 14.34 9.50
CA ALA A 54 -13.08 13.31 10.33
C ALA A 54 -13.82 12.24 9.48
N ILE A 55 -14.50 12.66 8.41
CA ILE A 55 -15.17 11.73 7.49
C ILE A 55 -14.14 10.91 6.71
N LEU A 56 -13.05 11.52 6.23
CA LEU A 56 -11.97 10.80 5.55
C LEU A 56 -11.36 9.74 6.48
N PHE A 57 -11.06 10.12 7.73
CA PHE A 57 -10.55 9.20 8.75
C PHE A 57 -11.46 7.98 8.90
N THR A 58 -12.77 8.21 9.06
CA THR A 58 -13.76 7.14 9.24
C THR A 58 -13.83 6.19 8.04
N LYS A 59 -13.81 6.75 6.83
CA LYS A 59 -13.83 5.96 5.59
C LYS A 59 -12.55 5.16 5.38
N LEU A 60 -11.38 5.73 5.71
CA LEU A 60 -10.10 5.02 5.65
C LEU A 60 -10.06 3.91 6.70
N ALA A 61 -10.40 4.18 7.95
CA ALA A 61 -10.46 3.18 9.02
C ALA A 61 -11.32 1.98 8.64
N THR A 62 -12.51 2.25 8.08
CA THR A 62 -13.42 1.21 7.60
C THR A 62 -12.82 0.41 6.43
N SER A 63 -12.23 1.10 5.44
CA SER A 63 -11.64 0.47 4.27
C SER A 63 -10.47 -0.44 4.64
N PHE A 64 -9.58 0.00 5.51
CA PHE A 64 -8.45 -0.81 6.00
C PHE A 64 -8.92 -1.98 6.86
N LYS A 65 -9.97 -1.80 7.69
CA LYS A 65 -10.58 -2.91 8.43
C LYS A 65 -11.12 -3.99 7.49
N ILE A 66 -11.85 -3.61 6.44
CA ILE A 66 -12.38 -4.56 5.44
C ILE A 66 -11.26 -5.27 4.70
N ILE A 67 -10.22 -4.54 4.28
CA ILE A 67 -9.07 -5.14 3.60
C ILE A 67 -8.38 -6.15 4.51
N ASN A 68 -8.10 -5.81 5.77
CA ASN A 68 -7.49 -6.74 6.70
C ASN A 68 -8.33 -8.00 6.91
N VAL A 69 -9.63 -7.86 7.21
CA VAL A 69 -10.51 -9.01 7.44
C VAL A 69 -10.55 -9.93 6.21
N ARG A 70 -10.62 -9.34 5.00
CA ARG A 70 -10.76 -10.09 3.76
C ARG A 70 -9.47 -10.76 3.29
N TYR A 71 -8.32 -10.16 3.54
CA TYR A 71 -7.05 -10.60 2.94
C TYR A 71 -6.02 -11.13 3.94
N LEU A 72 -6.19 -10.89 5.25
CA LEU A 72 -5.29 -11.39 6.32
C LEU A 72 -5.93 -12.46 7.22
N GLY A 73 -7.23 -12.74 7.04
CA GLY A 73 -7.95 -13.77 7.77
C GLY A 73 -8.16 -13.46 9.26
N LYS A 74 -8.99 -14.29 9.93
CA LYS A 74 -9.34 -14.13 11.36
C LYS A 74 -8.25 -14.65 12.33
N ASN A 75 -7.29 -15.43 11.83
CA ASN A 75 -6.34 -16.18 12.66
C ASN A 75 -5.06 -15.40 13.01
N GLU A 76 -4.77 -14.27 12.36
CA GLU A 76 -3.68 -13.37 12.76
C GLU A 76 -4.17 -12.31 13.76
N LYS A 77 -4.59 -12.75 14.95
CA LYS A 77 -5.19 -11.92 16.01
C LYS A 77 -4.31 -10.77 16.55
N HIS A 78 -3.09 -10.57 16.06
CA HIS A 78 -2.11 -9.63 16.65
C HIS A 78 -1.44 -8.65 15.66
N ARG A 79 -1.83 -8.63 14.38
CA ARG A 79 -1.27 -7.70 13.36
C ARG A 79 -2.33 -6.77 12.78
N HIS A 80 -3.05 -6.05 13.63
CA HIS A 80 -4.10 -5.13 13.18
C HIS A 80 -3.50 -3.85 12.58
N VAL A 81 -3.99 -3.44 11.40
CA VAL A 81 -3.78 -2.06 10.93
C VAL A 81 -4.51 -1.13 11.87
N GLN A 82 -3.77 -0.23 12.50
CA GLN A 82 -4.32 0.83 13.32
C GLN A 82 -4.39 2.09 12.48
N VAL A 83 -5.55 2.74 12.46
CA VAL A 83 -5.72 4.07 11.88
C VAL A 83 -5.94 5.04 13.03
N LYS A 84 -5.05 6.02 13.15
CA LYS A 84 -5.10 7.08 14.16
C LYS A 84 -5.26 8.43 13.47
N PHE A 85 -6.01 9.31 14.09
CA PHE A 85 -6.14 10.71 13.69
C PHE A 85 -5.45 11.57 14.74
N ASN A 86 -4.52 12.39 14.29
CA ASN A 86 -3.78 13.33 15.11
C ASN A 86 -3.91 14.71 14.46
N GLN A 87 -3.96 15.75 15.29
CA GLN A 87 -3.83 17.14 14.87
C GLN A 87 -2.60 17.69 15.57
N ASP A 88 -1.77 18.40 14.81
CA ASP A 88 -0.60 19.13 15.28
C ASP A 88 -0.71 20.59 14.84
N GLU A 89 0.19 21.47 15.28
CA GLU A 89 0.14 22.91 15.00
C GLU A 89 0.13 23.25 13.50
N ASP A 90 0.73 22.39 12.67
CA ASP A 90 0.88 22.61 11.23
C ASP A 90 -0.04 21.73 10.36
N PHE A 91 -0.57 20.62 10.89
CA PHE A 91 -1.23 19.60 10.06
C PHE A 91 -2.37 18.85 10.76
N PHE A 92 -3.40 18.50 9.98
CA PHE A 92 -4.21 17.32 10.25
C PHE A 92 -3.51 16.06 9.70
N GLN A 93 -3.23 15.10 10.58
CA GLN A 93 -2.53 13.87 10.23
C GLN A 93 -3.40 12.63 10.44
N ILE A 94 -3.54 11.83 9.38
CA ILE A 94 -4.05 10.45 9.50
C ILE A 94 -2.86 9.51 9.42
N LYS A 95 -2.62 8.75 10.49
CA LYS A 95 -1.54 7.75 10.59
C LYS A 95 -2.12 6.34 10.54
N ILE A 96 -1.72 5.59 9.53
CA ILE A 96 -2.04 4.17 9.37
C ILE A 96 -0.79 3.38 9.73
N SER A 97 -0.84 2.49 10.72
CA SER A 97 0.31 1.71 11.20
C SER A 97 -0.01 0.22 11.23
N GLY A 98 1.02 -0.61 11.09
CA GLY A 98 0.90 -2.07 11.15
C GLY A 98 1.18 -2.74 9.80
N SER A 99 0.63 -3.93 9.61
CA SER A 99 0.81 -4.72 8.39
C SER A 99 0.06 -4.11 7.20
N LEU A 100 0.77 -3.31 6.39
CA LEU A 100 0.21 -2.61 5.23
C LEU A 100 0.00 -3.53 4.03
N TYR A 101 -0.91 -4.49 4.16
CA TYR A 101 -1.35 -5.33 3.04
C TYR A 101 -2.53 -4.66 2.35
N VAL A 102 -2.28 -4.03 1.22
CA VAL A 102 -3.34 -3.47 0.38
C VAL A 102 -3.20 -4.10 -1.00
N PRO A 103 -4.21 -4.84 -1.48
CA PRO A 103 -4.19 -5.40 -2.82
C PRO A 103 -4.02 -4.29 -3.86
N THR A 104 -3.30 -4.58 -4.94
CA THR A 104 -3.05 -3.59 -6.00
C THR A 104 -4.32 -3.00 -6.59
N SER A 105 -5.37 -3.83 -6.70
CA SER A 105 -6.72 -3.44 -7.14
C SER A 105 -7.44 -2.44 -6.21
N LYS A 106 -6.93 -2.23 -4.99
CA LYS A 106 -7.49 -1.34 -3.98
C LYS A 106 -6.68 -0.06 -3.78
N PHE A 107 -5.41 -0.01 -4.19
CA PHE A 107 -4.59 1.20 -4.04
C PHE A 107 -5.26 2.40 -4.68
N LEU A 108 -5.55 2.35 -5.99
CA LEU A 108 -6.13 3.50 -6.69
C LEU A 108 -7.47 3.93 -6.10
N LYS A 109 -8.26 3.01 -5.53
CA LYS A 109 -9.51 3.37 -4.83
C LYS A 109 -9.25 4.18 -3.55
N LEU A 110 -8.23 3.80 -2.78
CA LEU A 110 -7.83 4.56 -1.59
C LEU A 110 -7.26 5.93 -1.96
N TYR A 111 -6.41 6.02 -2.98
CA TYR A 111 -5.91 7.32 -3.45
C TYR A 111 -7.00 8.20 -4.06
N ASN A 112 -7.96 7.63 -4.81
CA ASN A 112 -9.14 8.36 -5.29
C ASN A 112 -9.94 8.95 -4.13
N LEU A 113 -10.12 8.18 -3.06
CA LEU A 113 -10.79 8.65 -1.86
C LEU A 113 -10.00 9.81 -1.23
N ILE A 114 -8.69 9.64 -1.03
CA ILE A 114 -7.84 10.69 -0.46
C ILE A 114 -7.87 11.96 -1.32
N LEU A 115 -7.76 11.83 -2.64
CA LEU A 115 -7.86 12.95 -3.59
C LEU A 115 -9.18 13.70 -3.47
N TRP A 116 -10.29 12.96 -3.44
CA TRP A 116 -11.62 13.55 -3.36
C TRP A 116 -11.78 14.39 -2.09
N TYR A 117 -11.33 13.86 -0.95
CA TYR A 117 -11.38 14.56 0.32
C TYR A 117 -10.36 15.71 0.39
N TYR A 118 -9.19 15.57 -0.23
CA TYR A 118 -8.22 16.65 -0.35
C TYR A 118 -8.76 17.83 -1.15
N ILE A 119 -9.39 17.59 -2.29
CA ILE A 119 -10.00 18.65 -3.09
C ILE A 119 -11.08 19.36 -2.27
N ARG A 120 -11.98 18.62 -1.62
CA ARG A 120 -13.00 19.23 -0.75
C ARG A 120 -12.40 20.00 0.42
N TYR A 121 -11.29 19.50 0.97
CA TYR A 121 -10.60 20.16 2.08
C TYR A 121 -10.07 21.53 1.66
N ILE A 122 -9.46 21.65 0.46
CA ILE A 122 -8.88 22.92 0.00
C ILE A 122 -9.89 23.85 -0.70
N THR A 123 -10.94 23.33 -1.35
CA THR A 123 -11.88 24.14 -2.14
C THR A 123 -13.26 24.30 -1.48
N GLY A 124 -13.59 23.50 -0.47
CA GLY A 124 -14.96 23.38 0.06
C GLY A 124 -15.96 22.69 -0.87
N GLN A 125 -15.59 22.42 -2.13
CA GLN A 125 -16.49 21.97 -3.19
C GLN A 125 -16.20 20.53 -3.62
N LYS A 126 -17.22 19.83 -4.15
CA LYS A 126 -17.02 18.52 -4.80
C LYS A 126 -16.01 18.67 -5.96
N PRO A 127 -15.17 17.66 -6.25
CA PRO A 127 -14.18 17.74 -7.33
C PRO A 127 -14.72 18.15 -8.69
N SER A 128 -15.93 17.72 -9.04
CA SER A 128 -16.59 18.06 -10.31
C SER A 128 -16.99 19.54 -10.42
N MET A 129 -17.11 20.26 -9.31
CA MET A 129 -17.61 21.64 -9.25
C MET A 129 -16.48 22.68 -9.28
N SER A 130 -15.26 22.28 -8.92
CA SER A 130 -14.09 23.17 -8.94
C SER A 130 -13.23 22.89 -10.17
N GLU A 131 -12.77 23.92 -10.88
CA GLU A 131 -11.82 23.78 -12.00
C GLU A 131 -10.55 23.02 -11.57
N LYS A 132 -9.90 23.47 -10.49
CA LYS A 132 -8.73 22.80 -9.90
C LYS A 132 -9.01 21.31 -9.57
N GLY A 133 -10.19 21.01 -9.03
CA GLY A 133 -10.59 19.64 -8.71
C GLY A 133 -10.79 18.76 -9.95
N ARG A 134 -11.34 19.32 -11.04
CA ARG A 134 -11.47 18.61 -12.32
C ARG A 134 -10.08 18.31 -12.89
N THR A 135 -9.20 19.29 -12.96
CA THR A 135 -7.82 19.13 -13.45
C THR A 135 -7.05 18.06 -12.67
N LEU A 136 -7.04 18.14 -11.33
CA LEU A 136 -6.36 17.13 -10.50
C LEU A 136 -6.95 15.72 -10.68
N SER A 137 -8.28 15.63 -10.81
CA SER A 137 -8.97 14.35 -11.02
C SER A 137 -8.63 13.74 -12.38
N GLU A 138 -8.52 14.55 -13.43
CA GLU A 138 -8.16 14.10 -14.78
C GLU A 138 -6.70 13.64 -14.85
N LEU A 139 -5.77 14.42 -14.28
CA LEU A 139 -4.37 14.04 -14.16
C LEU A 139 -4.22 12.72 -13.42
N TRP A 140 -4.86 12.57 -12.26
CA TRP A 140 -4.82 11.32 -11.50
C TRP A 140 -5.48 10.15 -12.22
N LYS A 141 -6.56 10.39 -12.96
CA LYS A 141 -7.20 9.34 -13.78
C LYS A 141 -6.29 8.86 -14.90
N SER A 142 -5.59 9.76 -15.58
CA SER A 142 -4.61 9.42 -16.62
C SER A 142 -3.44 8.63 -16.04
N GLU A 143 -2.86 9.15 -14.96
CA GLU A 143 -1.75 8.55 -14.24
C GLU A 143 -2.11 7.17 -13.67
N GLY A 144 -3.30 7.02 -13.10
CA GLY A 144 -3.81 5.75 -12.61
C GLY A 144 -3.91 4.67 -13.70
N LYS A 145 -4.27 5.05 -14.94
CA LYS A 145 -4.27 4.12 -16.08
C LYS A 145 -2.85 3.68 -16.42
N GLN A 146 -1.89 4.61 -16.43
CA GLN A 146 -0.49 4.30 -16.67
C GLN A 146 0.07 3.36 -15.60
N ILE A 147 -0.17 3.64 -14.32
CA ILE A 147 0.23 2.80 -13.19
C ILE A 147 -0.33 1.38 -13.35
N ILE A 148 -1.62 1.23 -13.71
CA ILE A 148 -2.22 -0.09 -13.95
C ILE A 148 -1.49 -0.80 -15.10
N LYS A 149 -1.22 -0.10 -16.21
CA LYS A 149 -0.51 -0.66 -17.36
C LYS A 149 0.88 -1.15 -16.97
N GLU A 150 1.62 -0.34 -16.23
CA GLU A 150 2.97 -0.67 -15.73
C GLU A 150 2.93 -1.88 -14.78
N ILE A 151 2.01 -1.89 -13.81
CA ILE A 151 1.83 -3.03 -12.89
C ILE A 151 1.47 -4.31 -13.65
N ASN A 152 0.62 -4.23 -14.67
CA ASN A 152 0.22 -5.38 -15.48
C ASN A 152 1.32 -5.88 -16.41
N ALA A 153 2.25 -4.99 -16.80
CA ALA A 153 3.41 -5.30 -17.63
C ALA A 153 4.57 -5.89 -16.83
N LEU A 154 4.58 -5.73 -15.49
CA LEU A 154 5.53 -6.44 -14.64
C LEU A 154 5.37 -7.95 -14.90
N PRO A 155 6.48 -8.69 -15.10
CA PRO A 155 6.40 -10.13 -15.27
C PRO A 155 5.60 -10.69 -14.09
N ARG A 156 4.53 -11.44 -14.40
CA ARG A 156 3.68 -12.12 -13.41
C ARG A 156 4.48 -13.23 -12.72
N LYS A 157 5.59 -12.89 -12.07
CA LYS A 157 6.37 -13.83 -11.29
C LYS A 157 5.89 -13.74 -9.85
N MET A 158 5.50 -14.91 -9.36
CA MET A 158 5.01 -15.23 -8.03
C MET A 158 3.59 -14.74 -7.77
N ASN A 159 2.62 -15.55 -8.21
CA ASN A 159 1.52 -15.85 -7.30
C ASN A 159 2.18 -16.23 -5.97
N VAL A 160 2.09 -15.38 -4.95
CA VAL A 160 2.08 -15.89 -3.58
C VAL A 160 0.75 -16.61 -3.47
N SER A 161 0.65 -17.78 -4.10
CA SER A 161 -0.43 -18.69 -3.78
C SER A 161 -0.21 -19.02 -2.32
N TYR A 162 -1.22 -18.74 -1.50
CA TYR A 162 -1.40 -19.39 -0.20
C TYR A 162 -1.61 -20.91 -0.35
N ASN A 163 -1.31 -21.49 -1.52
CA ASN A 163 -1.17 -22.91 -1.69
C ASN A 163 0.16 -23.26 -1.05
N SER A 164 0.09 -24.10 -0.02
CA SER A 164 1.26 -24.65 0.61
C SER A 164 2.19 -25.25 -0.46
N HIS A 165 3.42 -24.74 -0.57
CA HIS A 165 4.41 -25.28 -1.47
C HIS A 165 5.19 -26.38 -0.74
N PRO A 166 5.43 -27.54 -1.37
CA PRO A 166 6.23 -28.59 -0.75
C PRO A 166 7.63 -28.05 -0.45
N CYS A 167 8.10 -28.30 0.76
CA CYS A 167 9.47 -28.01 1.16
C CYS A 167 10.44 -28.74 0.22
N ASN A 168 11.42 -28.04 -0.33
CA ASN A 168 12.41 -28.65 -1.23
C ASN A 168 13.27 -29.74 -0.56
N ILE A 169 13.27 -29.82 0.78
CA ILE A 169 14.04 -30.82 1.53
C ILE A 169 13.17 -32.01 1.96
N CYS A 170 11.94 -31.77 2.43
CA CYS A 170 11.10 -32.83 3.02
C CYS A 170 9.73 -33.03 2.35
N GLY A 171 9.38 -32.24 1.34
CA GLY A 171 8.09 -32.30 0.66
C GLY A 171 6.89 -31.81 1.48
N GLU A 172 7.05 -31.60 2.80
CA GLU A 172 5.98 -31.08 3.67
C GLU A 172 5.49 -29.72 3.19
N SER A 173 4.19 -29.48 3.32
CA SER A 173 3.55 -28.30 2.79
C SER A 173 3.93 -27.05 3.62
N THR A 174 4.43 -26.00 2.96
CA THR A 174 4.96 -24.80 3.61
C THR A 174 4.21 -23.55 3.15
N LEU A 175 3.81 -22.72 4.11
CA LEU A 175 3.05 -21.49 3.87
C LEU A 175 3.94 -20.23 3.76
N ARG A 176 5.24 -20.34 4.06
CA ARG A 176 6.17 -19.21 4.13
C ARG A 176 7.18 -19.26 2.99
N SER A 177 7.10 -18.28 2.09
CA SER A 177 8.15 -17.96 1.12
C SER A 177 9.39 -17.46 1.88
N ASN A 178 10.29 -18.36 2.24
CA ASN A 178 11.58 -17.98 2.81
C ASN A 178 12.53 -17.61 1.66
N LEU A 179 12.54 -16.33 1.29
CA LEU A 179 13.42 -15.80 0.24
C LEU A 179 14.89 -15.91 0.68
N TRP A 180 15.68 -16.75 0.02
CA TRP A 180 17.12 -16.86 0.23
C TRP A 180 17.89 -15.94 -0.72
N LYS A 181 19.02 -15.39 -0.25
CA LYS A 181 19.91 -14.53 -1.04
C LYS A 181 21.20 -15.27 -1.34
N PHE A 182 21.39 -15.69 -2.58
CA PHE A 182 22.66 -16.28 -3.00
C PHE A 182 23.69 -15.16 -3.25
N LYS A 183 24.65 -14.99 -2.34
CA LYS A 183 25.83 -14.13 -2.60
C LYS A 183 26.88 -14.94 -3.38
N SER A 184 26.89 -14.78 -4.70
CA SER A 184 28.02 -15.23 -5.51
C SER A 184 29.26 -14.37 -5.19
N LYS A 185 30.39 -15.01 -4.85
CA LYS A 185 31.68 -14.31 -4.63
C LYS A 185 32.16 -13.50 -5.86
N ARG A 186 31.62 -13.76 -7.06
CA ARG A 186 32.03 -13.11 -8.32
C ARG A 186 31.11 -11.98 -8.80
N LEU A 187 29.92 -11.81 -8.22
CA LEU A 187 28.95 -10.79 -8.65
C LEU A 187 28.61 -9.89 -7.45
N SER A 188 28.97 -8.61 -7.55
CA SER A 188 28.70 -7.58 -6.52
C SER A 188 27.21 -7.43 -6.19
N SER A 189 26.33 -7.79 -7.13
CA SER A 189 24.89 -7.98 -6.93
C SER A 189 24.56 -9.47 -6.96
N GLY A 190 24.35 -10.07 -5.79
CA GLY A 190 23.92 -11.48 -5.66
C GLY A 190 22.66 -11.79 -6.47
N ILE A 191 22.53 -13.02 -6.95
CA ILE A 191 21.34 -13.50 -7.65
C ILE A 191 20.34 -13.95 -6.59
N GLU A 192 19.13 -13.38 -6.59
CA GLU A 192 18.06 -13.80 -5.68
C GLU A 192 17.31 -14.99 -6.33
N ILE A 193 17.43 -16.18 -5.72
CA ILE A 193 16.69 -17.38 -6.11
C ILE A 193 15.72 -17.72 -4.97
N GLU A 194 14.43 -17.69 -5.25
CA GLU A 194 13.38 -18.04 -4.29
C GLU A 194 13.32 -19.57 -4.11
N THR A 195 13.50 -20.04 -2.87
CA THR A 195 13.51 -21.47 -2.52
C THR A 195 12.54 -21.72 -1.38
N PHE A 196 11.62 -22.68 -1.52
CA PHE A 196 10.62 -22.99 -0.50
C PHE A 196 11.15 -24.06 0.46
N VAL A 197 11.38 -23.69 1.72
CA VAL A 197 11.85 -24.60 2.78
C VAL A 197 11.11 -24.35 4.09
N CYS A 198 10.73 -25.43 4.78
CA CYS A 198 9.98 -25.37 6.03
C CYS A 198 10.85 -24.87 7.21
N GLU A 199 10.21 -24.41 8.30
CA GLU A 199 10.93 -23.84 9.45
C GLU A 199 11.97 -24.80 10.06
N LYS A 200 11.70 -26.12 10.04
CA LYS A 200 12.62 -27.15 10.55
C LYS A 200 13.88 -27.34 9.71
N HIS A 201 13.89 -26.84 8.49
CA HIS A 201 14.97 -27.07 7.51
C HIS A 201 15.60 -25.76 7.02
N LEU A 202 15.24 -24.65 7.65
CA LEU A 202 15.69 -23.31 7.29
C LEU A 202 17.20 -23.14 7.51
N ASP A 203 17.73 -23.86 8.49
CA ASP A 203 19.14 -24.01 8.86
C ASP A 203 19.93 -24.98 7.98
N LYS A 204 19.26 -25.81 7.17
CA LYS A 204 19.91 -26.74 6.22
C LYS A 204 20.22 -26.10 4.86
N LEU A 205 19.81 -24.86 4.63
CA LEU A 205 20.06 -24.09 3.41
C LEU A 205 21.38 -23.27 3.49
N ILE A 206 22.45 -23.81 4.10
CA ILE A 206 23.76 -23.13 4.19
C ILE A 206 24.51 -23.21 2.85
#